data_AF-A0A7J2J9H3-F1
#
_entry.id   AF-A0A7J2J9H3-F1
#
_cell.length_a   1.000
_cell.length_b   1.000
_cell.length_c   1.000
_cell.angle_alpha   90.00
_cell.angle_beta   90.00
_cell.angle_gamma   90.00
#
_symmetry.space_group_name_H-M   'P 1'
#
loop_
_entity.id
_entity.type
_entity.pdbx_description
1 polymer ?
#
loop_
_entity_poly.entity_id
_entity_poly.type
_entity_poly.pdbx_seq_one_letter_code
_entity_poly.pdbx_strand_id
1 'polypeptide(L)'
;YERGFDVFGEKLGFTKSHQLLVRIGEGKGKEASKLLYEAGIITNMNMIPGDKDPLNPSGIRLGTQELTRIGMKESEMEDVAEFMKRVLIDKEDPKKIREEIKEFRKDYQKVHYCFHEGLNGYEYHRLV
;
A
#
# COMPACT_ATOMS: atom_id res chain seq x y z
N TYR A 1 -5.47 -3.77 10.51
CA TYR A 1 -5.68 -4.55 11.74
C TYR A 1 -7.09 -5.10 11.78
N GLU A 2 -8.13 -4.24 11.76
CA GLU A 2 -9.55 -4.66 11.81
C GLU A 2 -9.97 -5.63 10.69
N ARG A 3 -9.22 -5.66 9.59
CA ARG A 3 -9.43 -6.51 8.41
C ARG A 3 -8.67 -7.85 8.50
N GLY A 4 -8.10 -8.18 9.65
CA GLY A 4 -7.40 -9.45 9.91
C GLY A 4 -5.88 -9.44 9.69
N PHE A 5 -5.27 -8.26 9.51
CA PHE A 5 -3.82 -8.12 9.36
C PHE A 5 -3.10 -8.06 10.72
N ASP A 6 -2.01 -8.82 10.87
CA ASP A 6 -1.05 -8.69 11.98
C ASP A 6 -0.13 -7.48 11.75
N VAL A 7 -0.48 -6.36 12.37
CA VAL A 7 0.23 -5.08 12.24
C VAL A 7 1.03 -4.83 13.52
N PHE A 8 2.31 -4.50 13.35
CA PHE A 8 3.19 -4.25 14.50
C PHE A 8 2.76 -3.00 15.28
N GLY A 9 3.04 -3.02 16.59
CA GLY A 9 2.91 -1.86 17.46
C GLY A 9 1.51 -1.60 18.03
N GLU A 10 0.58 -2.55 17.98
CA GLU A 10 -0.80 -2.42 18.46
C GLU A 10 -0.91 -1.74 19.85
N LYS A 11 -0.15 -2.21 20.85
CA LYS A 11 -0.14 -1.65 22.22
C LYS A 11 0.38 -0.21 22.31
N LEU A 12 0.99 0.30 21.25
CA LEU A 12 1.56 1.65 21.13
C LEU A 12 0.81 2.52 20.12
N GLY A 13 -0.32 2.05 19.57
CA GLY A 13 -1.06 2.74 18.52
C GLY A 13 -0.45 2.58 17.13
N PHE A 14 0.24 1.46 16.88
CA PHE A 14 0.88 1.04 15.62
C PHE A 14 2.10 1.86 15.19
N THR A 15 1.94 3.17 14.98
CA THR A 15 3.03 4.03 14.48
C THR A 15 2.86 5.49 14.91
N LYS A 16 3.98 6.20 15.05
CA LYS A 16 4.04 7.68 15.17
C LYS A 16 4.71 8.30 13.94
N SER A 17 4.71 7.58 12.83
CA SER A 17 5.35 7.95 11.58
C SER A 17 4.42 7.63 10.40
N HIS A 18 4.89 7.85 9.18
CA HIS A 18 4.17 7.46 7.97
C HIS A 18 4.23 5.94 7.69
N GLN A 19 5.03 5.17 8.44
CA GLN A 19 5.29 3.76 8.13
C GLN A 19 4.42 2.82 8.96
N LEU A 20 3.94 1.77 8.29
CA LEU A 20 3.32 0.60 8.93
C LEU A 20 4.08 -0.66 8.51
N LEU A 21 4.27 -1.57 9.46
CA LEU A 21 4.88 -2.87 9.23
C LEU A 21 3.84 -3.95 9.49
N VAL A 22 3.65 -4.83 8.51
CA VAL A 22 2.65 -5.89 8.55
C VAL A 22 3.36 -7.24 8.44
N ARG A 23 3.09 -8.15 9.38
CA ARG A 23 3.51 -9.55 9.29
C ARG A 23 2.58 -10.28 8.34
N ILE A 24 3.16 -10.99 7.38
CA ILE A 24 2.42 -11.81 6.40
C ILE A 24 2.53 -13.30 6.76
N GLY A 25 3.73 -13.73 7.15
CA GLY A 25 4.05 -15.12 7.45
C GLY A 25 5.47 -15.44 7.04
N GLU A 26 6.05 -16.49 7.62
CA GLU A 26 7.45 -16.85 7.42
C GLU A 26 7.80 -16.99 5.93
N GLY A 27 8.71 -16.16 5.42
CA GLY A 27 9.14 -16.17 4.03
C GLY A 27 8.13 -15.64 2.99
N LYS A 28 6.95 -15.18 3.41
CA LYS A 28 5.83 -14.83 2.49
C LYS A 28 5.79 -13.37 2.03
N GLY A 29 6.66 -12.50 2.55
CA GLY A 29 6.66 -11.07 2.23
C GLY A 29 6.91 -10.77 0.75
N LYS A 30 7.75 -11.59 0.10
CA LYS A 30 8.03 -11.48 -1.34
C LYS A 30 6.80 -11.85 -2.19
N GLU A 31 6.14 -12.96 -1.87
CA GLU A 31 4.93 -13.41 -2.56
C GLU A 31 3.79 -12.39 -2.38
N ALA A 32 3.54 -11.93 -1.15
CA ALA A 32 2.52 -10.93 -0.88
C ALA A 32 2.76 -9.62 -1.62
N SER A 33 4.00 -9.12 -1.65
CA SER A 33 4.34 -7.91 -2.41
C SER A 33 4.12 -8.08 -3.92
N LYS A 34 4.37 -9.29 -4.46
CA LYS A 34 4.13 -9.60 -5.87
C LYS A 34 2.62 -9.62 -6.18
N LEU A 35 1.81 -10.28 -5.35
CA LEU A 35 0.35 -10.32 -5.52
C LEU A 35 -0.28 -8.92 -5.45
N LEU A 36 0.15 -8.11 -4.49
CA LEU A 36 -0.27 -6.71 -4.40
C LEU A 36 0.15 -5.90 -5.63
N TYR A 37 1.37 -6.10 -6.13
CA TYR A 37 1.85 -5.44 -7.35
C TYR A 37 1.00 -5.81 -8.58
N GLU A 38 0.61 -7.08 -8.71
CA GLU A 38 -0.29 -7.53 -9.78
C GLU A 38 -1.66 -6.83 -9.69
N ALA A 39 -2.16 -6.61 -8.47
CA ALA A 39 -3.35 -5.82 -8.19
C ALA A 39 -3.16 -4.30 -8.34
N GLY A 40 -1.93 -3.81 -8.57
CA GLY A 40 -1.66 -2.37 -8.72
C GLY A 40 -1.35 -1.64 -7.40
N ILE A 41 -1.15 -2.37 -6.30
CA ILE A 41 -0.70 -1.83 -5.01
C ILE A 41 0.81 -2.06 -4.89
N ILE A 42 1.58 -0.97 -4.84
CA ILE A 42 3.04 -1.05 -4.74
C ILE A 42 3.44 -1.00 -3.27
N THR A 43 4.06 -2.08 -2.79
CA THR A 43 4.60 -2.19 -1.42
C THR A 43 6.05 -2.60 -1.44
N ASN A 44 6.70 -2.55 -0.28
CA ASN A 44 8.05 -3.07 -0.10
C ASN A 44 8.02 -4.35 0.76
N MET A 45 8.56 -5.46 0.24
CA MET A 45 8.88 -6.61 1.08
C MET A 45 9.94 -6.19 2.09
N ASN A 46 9.74 -6.52 3.37
CA ASN A 46 10.61 -6.02 4.42
C ASN A 46 10.83 -7.08 5.49
N MET A 47 12.09 -7.19 5.94
CA MET A 47 12.42 -8.06 7.05
C MET A 47 11.74 -7.55 8.31
N ILE A 48 11.30 -8.48 9.14
CA ILE A 48 10.74 -8.19 10.47
C ILE A 48 11.61 -8.83 11.55
N PRO A 49 11.51 -8.40 12.82
CA PRO A 49 12.27 -9.01 13.90
C PRO A 49 12.10 -10.54 13.92
N GLY A 50 13.21 -11.26 13.83
CA GLY A 50 13.26 -12.73 13.76
C GLY A 50 13.62 -13.28 12.38
N ASP A 51 13.47 -12.51 11.30
CA ASP A 51 13.89 -12.93 9.96
C ASP A 51 15.40 -13.10 9.89
N LYS A 52 15.84 -14.18 9.23
CA LYS A 52 17.26 -14.48 8.99
C LYS A 52 17.64 -14.39 7.52
N ASP A 53 16.66 -14.47 6.62
CA ASP A 53 16.85 -14.47 5.17
C ASP A 53 16.30 -13.18 4.55
N PRO A 54 17.16 -12.28 4.04
CA PRO A 54 16.70 -11.06 3.38
C PRO A 54 16.02 -11.31 2.03
N LEU A 55 16.23 -12.46 1.38
CA LEU A 55 15.60 -12.81 0.11
C LEU A 55 14.16 -13.30 0.27
N ASN A 56 13.83 -13.82 1.46
CA ASN A 56 12.51 -14.31 1.83
C ASN A 56 12.07 -13.70 3.17
N PRO A 57 11.79 -12.38 3.20
CA PRO A 57 11.32 -11.73 4.41
C PRO A 57 9.88 -12.15 4.75
N SER A 58 9.48 -11.98 6.00
CA SER A 58 8.18 -12.41 6.50
C SER A 58 7.11 -11.31 6.55
N GLY A 59 7.47 -10.08 6.18
CA GLY A 59 6.57 -8.93 6.24
C GLY A 59 6.62 -8.01 5.03
N ILE A 60 5.75 -7.01 5.07
CA ILE A 60 5.70 -5.90 4.12
C ILE A 60 5.65 -4.57 4.88
N ARG A 61 6.25 -3.54 4.29
CA ARG A 61 6.18 -2.16 4.79
C ARG A 61 5.31 -1.31 3.87
N LEU A 62 4.42 -0.54 4.48
CA LEU A 62 3.55 0.43 3.85
C LEU A 62 3.97 1.85 4.22
N GLY A 63 3.62 2.81 3.37
CA GLY A 63 3.81 4.23 3.60
C GLY A 63 2.67 5.03 3.00
N THR A 64 2.20 6.06 3.70
CA THR A 64 1.03 6.88 3.28
C THR A 64 1.41 8.09 2.44
N GLN A 65 2.70 8.44 2.32
CA GLN A 65 3.13 9.76 1.86
C GLN A 65 2.63 10.12 0.46
N GLU A 66 2.74 9.20 -0.50
CA GLU A 66 2.29 9.46 -1.88
C GLU A 66 0.77 9.56 -1.94
N LEU A 67 0.05 8.71 -1.21
CA LEU A 67 -1.41 8.73 -1.15
C LEU A 67 -1.92 10.04 -0.54
N THR A 68 -1.29 10.49 0.55
CA THR A 68 -1.59 11.80 1.14
C THR A 68 -1.25 12.93 0.16
N ARG A 69 -0.11 12.85 -0.55
CA ARG A 69 0.30 13.87 -1.53
C ARG A 69 -0.70 14.04 -2.67
N ILE A 70 -1.41 12.97 -3.06
CA ILE A 70 -2.47 13.01 -4.08
C ILE A 70 -3.88 13.23 -3.52
N GLY A 71 -3.99 13.59 -2.24
CA GLY A 71 -5.22 14.09 -1.64
C GLY A 71 -6.03 13.07 -0.83
N MET A 72 -5.60 11.80 -0.77
CA MET A 72 -6.29 10.78 0.03
C MET A 72 -6.22 11.10 1.53
N LYS A 73 -7.32 10.82 2.22
CA LYS A 73 -7.55 11.00 3.65
C LYS A 73 -7.75 9.67 4.34
N GLU A 74 -8.13 9.73 5.62
CA GLU A 74 -8.37 8.57 6.48
C GLU A 74 -9.44 7.64 5.91
N SER A 75 -10.51 8.18 5.30
CA SER A 75 -11.56 7.38 4.65
C SER A 75 -11.02 6.49 3.55
N GLU A 76 -10.17 7.02 2.69
CA GLU A 76 -9.59 6.27 1.57
C GLU A 76 -8.60 5.19 2.05
N MET A 77 -8.04 5.33 3.25
CA MET A 77 -7.17 4.29 3.81
C MET A 77 -7.97 3.02 4.17
N GLU A 78 -9.26 3.14 4.45
CA GLU A 78 -10.15 1.98 4.62
C GLU A 78 -10.31 1.22 3.29
N ASP A 79 -10.51 1.95 2.18
CA ASP A 79 -10.60 1.33 0.85
C ASP A 79 -9.30 0.63 0.47
N VAL A 80 -8.15 1.27 0.72
CA VAL A 80 -6.83 0.68 0.48
C VAL A 80 -6.65 -0.60 1.32
N ALA A 81 -7.03 -0.58 2.59
CA ALA A 81 -6.97 -1.75 3.46
C ALA A 81 -7.89 -2.88 2.99
N GLU A 82 -9.08 -2.55 2.48
CA GLU A 82 -10.02 -3.54 1.93
C GLU A 82 -9.48 -4.18 0.64
N PHE A 83 -8.92 -3.38 -0.29
CA PHE A 83 -8.27 -3.93 -1.48
C PHE A 83 -7.12 -4.88 -1.11
N MET A 84 -6.29 -4.52 -0.14
CA MET A 84 -5.22 -5.39 0.35
C MET A 84 -5.78 -6.70 0.94
N LYS A 85 -6.86 -6.62 1.72
CA LYS A 85 -7.51 -7.79 2.35
C LYS A 85 -8.09 -8.73 1.29
N ARG A 86 -8.78 -8.19 0.28
CA ARG A 86 -9.35 -8.99 -0.82
C ARG A 86 -8.28 -9.77 -1.59
N VAL A 87 -7.11 -9.17 -1.79
CA VAL A 87 -5.98 -9.84 -2.45
C VAL A 87 -5.30 -10.86 -1.53
N LEU A 88 -4.94 -10.46 -0.31
CA LEU A 88 -4.04 -11.27 0.54
C LEU A 88 -4.75 -12.27 1.44
N ILE A 89 -6.00 -12.01 1.83
CA ILE A 89 -6.77 -12.85 2.76
C ILE A 89 -7.85 -13.60 1.99
N ASP A 90 -8.69 -12.89 1.23
CA ASP A 90 -9.80 -13.53 0.49
C ASP A 90 -9.35 -14.25 -0.78
N LYS A 91 -8.11 -13.99 -1.22
CA LYS A 91 -7.49 -14.59 -2.41
C LYS A 91 -8.30 -14.33 -3.70
N GLU A 92 -8.92 -13.15 -3.81
CA GLU A 92 -9.50 -12.69 -5.07
C GLU A 92 -8.41 -12.52 -6.14
N ASP A 93 -8.79 -12.67 -7.42
CA ASP A 93 -7.88 -12.48 -8.56
C ASP A 93 -7.33 -11.04 -8.57
N PRO A 94 -6.00 -10.86 -8.44
CA PRO A 94 -5.37 -9.54 -8.48
C PRO A 94 -5.73 -8.72 -9.73
N LYS A 95 -5.97 -9.36 -10.88
CA LYS A 95 -6.32 -8.65 -12.12
C LYS A 95 -7.68 -7.98 -12.04
N LYS A 96 -8.65 -8.61 -11.37
CA LYS A 96 -9.97 -8.01 -11.13
C LYS A 96 -9.84 -6.81 -10.21
N ILE A 97 -9.12 -6.98 -9.09
CA ILE A 97 -8.86 -5.91 -8.12
C ILE A 97 -8.13 -4.73 -8.78
N ARG A 98 -7.21 -5.00 -9.70
CA ARG A 98 -6.47 -3.98 -10.45
C ARG A 98 -7.39 -3.04 -11.23
N GLU A 99 -8.42 -3.54 -11.89
CA GLU A 99 -9.35 -2.68 -12.63
C GLU A 99 -10.20 -1.83 -11.68
N GLU A 100 -10.59 -2.37 -10.52
CA GLU A 100 -11.30 -1.61 -9.48
C GLU A 100 -10.43 -0.49 -8.89
N ILE A 101 -9.16 -0.79 -8.57
CA ILE A 101 -8.19 0.19 -8.08
C ILE A 101 -7.91 1.26 -9.14
N LYS A 102 -7.81 0.87 -10.40
CA LYS A 102 -7.61 1.81 -11.51
C LYS A 102 -8.78 2.78 -11.63
N GLU A 103 -10.01 2.33 -11.42
CA GLU A 103 -11.18 3.21 -11.37
C GLU A 103 -11.10 4.15 -10.16
N PHE A 104 -10.88 3.60 -8.95
CA PHE A 104 -10.73 4.37 -7.72
C PHE A 104 -9.65 5.46 -7.83
N ARG A 105 -8.51 5.15 -8.46
CA ARG A 105 -7.39 6.08 -8.59
C ARG A 105 -7.69 7.26 -9.53
N LYS A 106 -8.69 7.20 -10.41
CA LYS A 106 -8.99 8.30 -11.36
C LYS A 106 -9.30 9.61 -10.65
N ASP A 107 -9.85 9.53 -9.44
CA ASP A 107 -10.19 10.72 -8.64
C ASP A 107 -8.95 11.33 -7.95
N TYR A 108 -7.83 10.60 -7.90
CA TYR A 108 -6.59 10.99 -7.19
C TYR A 108 -5.42 11.14 -8.16
N GLN A 109 -5.54 12.06 -9.12
CA GLN A 109 -4.49 12.38 -10.10
C GLN A 109 -3.75 13.69 -9.81
N LYS A 110 -4.26 14.50 -8.89
CA LYS A 110 -3.76 15.86 -8.64
C LYS A 110 -2.77 15.87 -7.47
N VAL A 111 -1.74 16.71 -7.57
CA VAL A 111 -0.79 16.93 -6.46
C VAL A 111 -1.33 18.02 -5.55
N HIS A 112 -1.29 17.74 -4.25
CA HIS A 112 -1.67 18.65 -3.17
C HIS A 112 -0.43 19.07 -2.35
N TYR A 113 -0.63 20.02 -1.43
CA TYR A 113 0.40 20.50 -0.51
C TYR A 113 1.64 21.11 -1.21
N CYS A 114 1.41 21.79 -2.34
CA CYS A 114 2.43 22.49 -3.10
C CYS A 114 1.90 23.84 -3.59
N PHE A 115 2.78 24.73 -4.06
CA PHE A 115 2.39 26.06 -4.54
C PHE A 115 1.45 26.02 -5.76
N HIS A 116 1.58 25.00 -6.61
CA HIS A 116 0.75 24.79 -7.80
C HIS A 116 -0.22 23.65 -7.56
N GLU A 117 -1.04 23.78 -6.52
CA GLU A 117 -2.02 22.77 -6.14
C GLU A 117 -3.01 22.51 -7.28
N GLY A 118 -3.36 21.24 -7.48
CA GLY A 118 -4.33 20.82 -8.48
C GLY A 118 -3.75 20.46 -9.85
N LEU A 119 -2.43 20.60 -10.04
CA LEU A 119 -1.73 20.06 -11.21
C LEU A 119 -1.85 18.54 -11.25
N ASN A 120 -2.01 17.99 -12.46
CA ASN A 120 -1.99 16.56 -12.67
C ASN A 120 -0.55 16.03 -12.46
N GLY A 121 -0.35 15.25 -11.41
CA GLY A 121 0.97 14.74 -11.01
C GLY A 121 1.52 13.65 -11.93
N TYR A 122 0.71 13.16 -12.86
CA TYR A 122 1.04 12.06 -13.77
C TYR A 122 0.98 12.48 -15.24
N GLU A 123 0.80 13.78 -15.51
CA GLU A 123 0.85 14.31 -16.86
C GLU A 123 2.26 14.18 -17.44
N TYR A 124 2.35 13.65 -18.66
CA TYR A 124 3.62 13.53 -19.37
C TYR A 124 3.85 14.79 -20.23
N HIS A 125 4.85 15.58 -19.86
CA HIS A 125 5.25 16.75 -20.64
C HIS A 125 6.42 16.40 -21.56
N ARG A 126 6.23 16.55 -22.86
CA ARG A 126 7.34 16.46 -23.82
C ARG A 126 8.15 17.74 -23.73
N LEU A 127 9.41 17.61 -23.29
CA LEU A 127 10.37 18.71 -23.38
C LEU A 127 10.83 18.81 -24.84
N VAL A 128 10.75 20.01 -25.41
CA VAL A 128 11.22 20.34 -26.75
C VAL A 128 12.73 20.38 -26.82
#